data_AF-A0A6L6ZQC1-F1
#
_entry.id   AF-A0A6L6ZQC1-F1
#
_cell.length_a   1.000
_cell.length_b   1.000
_cell.length_c   1.000
_cell.angle_alpha   90.00
_cell.angle_beta   90.00
_cell.angle_gamma   90.00
#
_symmetry.space_group_name_H-M   'P 1'
#
loop_
_entity.id
_entity.type
_entity.pdbx_description
1 polymer ?
#
loop_
_entity_poly.entity_id
_entity_poly.type
_entity_poly.pdbx_seq_one_letter_code
_entity_poly.pdbx_strand_id
1 'polypeptide(L)' 'MSPSLIRLSEVMRRTGYGRAWIYRLISQGRFPKPVKIGPRSVAFIESEVDEWINQRIDASRNNAA' A
#
# COMPACT_ATOMS: atom_id res chain seq x y z
N MET A 1 0.49 -20.10 -1.82
CA MET A 1 1.49 -19.00 -1.75
C MET A 1 1.53 -18.49 -0.32
N SER A 2 2.70 -18.36 0.29
CA SER A 2 2.83 -17.82 1.65
C SER A 2 2.77 -16.28 1.62
N PRO A 3 2.09 -15.62 2.58
CA PRO A 3 2.02 -14.17 2.61
C PRO A 3 3.41 -13.56 2.88
N SER A 4 3.83 -12.65 2.01
CA SER A 4 5.08 -11.89 2.15
C SER A 4 4.81 -10.51 2.75
N LEU A 5 5.77 -10.00 3.52
CA LEU A 5 5.69 -8.69 4.17
C LEU A 5 6.73 -7.75 3.59
N ILE A 6 6.28 -6.58 3.13
CA ILE A 6 7.15 -5.54 2.57
C ILE A 6 7.23 -4.33 3.49
N ARG A 7 8.41 -3.69 3.54
CA ARG A 7 8.63 -2.48 4.35
C ARG A 7 8.09 -1.25 3.63
N LEU A 8 7.89 -0.16 4.37
CA LEU A 8 7.42 1.12 3.83
C LEU A 8 8.27 1.63 2.65
N SER A 9 9.60 1.43 2.68
CA SER A 9 10.47 1.82 1.56
C SER A 9 10.12 1.11 0.25
N GLU A 10 9.74 -0.16 0.32
CA GLU A 10 9.31 -0.94 -0.84
C GLU A 10 7.93 -0.49 -1.33
N VAL A 11 7.00 -0.21 -0.39
CA VAL A 11 5.69 0.35 -0.72
C VAL A 11 5.84 1.70 -1.45
N MET A 12 6.73 2.57 -0.99
CA MET A 12 7.03 3.83 -1.66
C MET A 12 7.58 3.60 -3.07
N ARG A 13 8.48 2.62 -3.24
CA ARG A 13 9.04 2.25 -4.55
C ARG A 13 7.97 1.76 -5.52
N ARG A 14 7.07 0.89 -5.07
CA ARG A 14 6.01 0.31 -5.92
C ARG A 14 4.91 1.30 -6.27
N THR A 15 4.50 2.13 -5.31
CA THR A 15 3.37 3.04 -5.49
C THR A 15 3.77 4.41 -6.06
N GLY A 16 5.06 4.77 -6.01
CA GLY A 16 5.56 6.09 -6.39
C GLY A 16 5.19 7.22 -5.42
N TYR A 17 4.47 6.92 -4.34
CA TYR A 17 4.06 7.92 -3.36
C TYR A 17 5.11 8.17 -2.29
N GLY A 18 5.18 9.44 -1.86
CA GLY A 18 5.98 9.82 -0.70
C GLY A 18 5.39 9.27 0.61
N ARG A 19 6.26 9.09 1.61
CA ARG A 19 5.90 8.62 2.96
C ARG A 19 4.69 9.35 3.56
N ALA A 20 4.70 10.69 3.52
CA ALA A 20 3.64 11.50 4.11
C ALA A 20 2.27 11.23 3.46
N TRP A 21 2.26 11.03 2.13
CA TRP A 21 1.04 10.73 1.40
C TRP A 21 0.51 9.34 1.72
N ILE A 22 1.40 8.33 1.83
CA ILE A 22 1.00 6.99 2.25
C ILE A 22 0.34 7.03 3.63
N TYR A 23 0.95 7.70 4.61
CA TYR A 23 0.33 7.84 5.93
C TYR A 23 -1.00 8.59 5.90
N ARG A 24 -1.15 9.58 5.02
CA ARG A 24 -2.44 10.26 4.82
C ARG A 24 -3.49 9.33 4.21
N LEU A 25 -3.13 8.48 3.25
CA LEU A 25 -4.07 7.51 2.70
C LEU A 25 -4.45 6.45 3.74
N ILE A 26 -3.50 6.02 4.59
CA ILE A 26 -3.76 5.11 5.72
C ILE A 26 -4.74 5.77 6.70
N SER A 27 -4.54 7.03 7.08
CA SER A 27 -5.45 7.73 7.99
C SER A 27 -6.84 7.96 7.40
N GLN A 28 -6.93 8.08 6.08
CA GLN A 28 -8.19 8.15 5.34
C GLN A 28 -8.85 6.79 5.11
N GLY A 29 -8.22 5.68 5.51
CA GLY A 29 -8.72 4.32 5.22
C GLY A 29 -8.68 3.95 3.74
N ARG A 30 -7.87 4.65 2.94
CA ARG A 30 -7.76 4.49 1.48
C ARG A 30 -6.51 3.71 1.05
N PHE A 31 -5.77 3.13 1.99
CA PHE A 31 -4.57 2.35 1.75
C PHE A 31 -4.53 1.14 2.71
N PRO A 32 -3.90 0.02 2.31
CA PRO A 32 -3.71 -1.14 3.19
C PRO A 32 -3.14 -0.76 4.56
N LYS A 33 -3.68 -1.35 5.61
CA LYS A 33 -3.25 -1.04 6.98
C LYS A 33 -1.90 -1.69 7.26
N PRO A 34 -0.95 -0.98 7.88
CA PRO A 34 0.32 -1.58 8.25
C PRO A 34 0.14 -2.63 9.35
N VAL A 35 0.83 -3.75 9.20
CA VAL A 35 1.00 -4.79 10.22
C VAL A 35 2.18 -4.42 11.12
N LYS A 36 1.94 -4.37 12.43
CA LYS A 36 2.99 -4.14 13.42
C LYS A 36 3.82 -5.41 13.61
N ILE A 37 5.09 -5.36 13.24
CA ILE A 37 6.05 -6.48 13.31
C ILE A 37 7.10 -6.29 14.42
N GLY A 38 7.05 -5.16 15.12
CA GLY A 38 7.91 -4.89 16.27
C GLY A 38 7.58 -3.57 16.96
N PRO A 39 8.33 -3.19 18.01
CA PRO A 39 8.05 -1.99 18.80
C PRO A 39 8.02 -0.70 17.99
N ARG A 40 8.92 -0.58 17.00
CA ARG A 40 9.06 0.57 16.09
C ARG A 40 9.04 0.17 14.62
N SER A 41 8.60 -1.05 14.31
CA SER A 41 8.63 -1.59 12.95
C SER A 41 7.24 -1.97 12.48
N VAL A 42 6.91 -1.51 11.28
CA VAL A 42 5.69 -1.88 10.55
C VAL A 42 6.07 -2.43 9.18
N ALA A 43 5.22 -3.32 8.67
CA ALA A 43 5.28 -3.85 7.32
C ALA A 43 3.87 -3.90 6.73
N PHE A 44 3.78 -4.17 5.44
CA PHE A 44 2.52 -4.28 4.70
C PHE A 44 2.47 -5.67 4.06
N ILE A 45 1.27 -6.22 3.95
CA ILE A 45 1.08 -7.48 3.23
C ILE A 45 1.27 -7.17 1.74
N GLU A 46 2.20 -7.88 1.11
CA GLU A 46 2.57 -7.67 -0.29
C GLU A 46 1.35 -7.73 -1.21
N SER A 47 0.51 -8.75 -1.04
CA SER A 47 -0.69 -8.95 -1.85
C SER A 47 -1.71 -7.82 -1.70
N GLU A 48 -1.87 -7.24 -0.51
CA GLU A 48 -2.79 -6.10 -0.32
C GLU A 48 -2.29 -4.85 -1.03
N VAL A 49 -0.97 -4.63 -1.04
CA VAL A 49 -0.36 -3.51 -1.74
C VAL A 49 -0.48 -3.70 -3.26
N ASP A 50 -0.23 -4.90 -3.75
CA ASP A 50 -0.36 -5.23 -5.17
C ASP A 50 -1.83 -5.10 -5.64
N GLU A 51 -2.79 -5.60 -4.84
CA GLU A 51 -4.22 -5.43 -5.12
C GLU A 51 -4.60 -3.94 -5.14
N TRP A 52 -4.13 -3.16 -4.18
CA TRP A 52 -4.37 -1.72 -4.16
C TRP A 52 -3.80 -1.02 -5.41
N ILE A 53 -2.60 -1.39 -5.87
CA ILE A 53 -2.02 -0.86 -7.11
C ILE A 53 -2.91 -1.19 -8.30
N ASN A 54 -3.36 -2.44 -8.41
CA ASN A 54 -4.29 -2.86 -9.47
C ASN A 54 -5.59 -2.06 -9.43
N GLN A 55 -6.19 -1.86 -8.25
CA GLN A 55 -7.37 -0.99 -8.11
C GLN A 55 -7.12 0.45 -8.58
N ARG A 56 -5.91 1.01 -8.37
CA ARG A 56 -5.55 2.35 -8.88
C ARG A 56 -5.39 2.36 -10.40
N ILE A 57 -4.83 1.31 -10.98
CA ILE A 57 -4.70 1.14 -12.43
C ILE A 57 -6.10 1.03 -13.05
N ASP A 58 -6.94 0.14 -12.51
CA ASP A 58 -8.31 -0.05 -12.97
C ASP A 58 -9.13 1.23 -12.82
N ALA A 59 -9.06 1.92 -11.69
CA ALA A 59 -9.77 3.20 -11.51
C ALA A 59 -9.29 4.28 -12.48
N SER A 60 -8.03 4.24 -12.94
CA SER A 60 -7.46 5.15 -13.92
C SER A 60 -7.89 4.81 -15.35
N ARG A 61 -7.98 3.51 -15.69
CA ARG A 61 -8.31 3.02 -17.04
C ARG A 61 -9.82 2.86 -17.27
N ASN A 62 -10.57 2.53 -16.23
CA ASN A 62 -12.03 2.40 -16.22
C ASN A 62 -12.75 3.69 -15.80
N ASN A 63 -12.03 4.83 -15.66
CA ASN A 63 -12.67 6.16 -15.64
C ASN A 63 -13.06 6.59 -17.08
N ALA A 64 -13.84 5.72 -17.73
CA ALA A 64 -14.61 5.99 -18.92
C ALA A 64 -16.09 5.74 -18.56
N ALA A 65 -16.64 6.65 -17.75
CA ALA A 65 -18.07 6.88 -17.59
C ALA A 65 -18.30 8.28 -17.00
#